data_AF-A0AAQ4R669-F1
#
_entry.id   AF-A0AAQ4R669-F1
#
_cell.length_a   1.000
_cell.length_b   1.000
_cell.length_c   1.000
_cell.angle_alpha   90.00
_cell.angle_beta   90.00
_cell.angle_gamma   90.00
#
_symmetry.space_group_name_H-M   'P 1'
#
loop_
_entity.id
_entity.type
_entity.pdbx_description
1 polymer ?
#
loop_
_entity_poly.entity_id
_entity_poly.type
_entity_poly.pdbx_seq_one_letter_code
_entity_poly.pdbx_strand_id
1 'polypeptide(L)'
;MAAVFLVTLFEYSPLFYISVVSLCFVVTAAMVLGWFGFDVPVILRSSDETASVLPTPEKQMVRMTNPFILEMGSGPASVADGVSLAPCCLVPCVLSCFWGCEVSALQSALQAHQRRPQLITPTSLQEELRYYHYHSFYIDSADREERRTQIPADQGIADFGPLPRERYPLVAVLTLAEPEATGIVASLTVIHVPDDKYSLSARVLFQYLLTSHGNMFELKVRRILDQANYCRYSTLMINFQKLCSLTERWN
;
A
#
# COMPACT_ATOMS: atom_id res chain seq x y z
N MET A 1 -58.40 -48.36 29.95
CA MET A 1 -57.98 -47.79 28.65
C MET A 1 -56.90 -46.69 28.78
N ALA A 2 -56.88 -45.87 29.83
CA ALA A 2 -55.86 -44.82 30.02
C ALA A 2 -54.42 -45.34 30.32
N ALA A 3 -54.30 -46.50 30.99
CA ALA A 3 -53.00 -47.08 31.35
C ALA A 3 -52.20 -47.58 30.13
N VAL A 4 -52.89 -48.12 29.11
CA VAL A 4 -52.24 -48.58 27.87
C VAL A 4 -51.71 -47.38 27.08
N PHE A 5 -52.47 -46.28 27.04
CA PHE A 5 -52.05 -45.04 26.39
C PHE A 5 -50.82 -44.38 27.05
N LEU A 6 -50.71 -44.46 28.39
CA LEU A 6 -49.55 -43.94 29.12
C LEU A 6 -48.29 -44.79 28.90
N VAL A 7 -48.43 -46.12 28.82
CA VAL A 7 -47.31 -47.02 28.50
C VAL A 7 -46.83 -46.79 27.07
N THR A 8 -47.76 -46.63 26.11
CA THR A 8 -47.38 -46.29 24.72
C THR A 8 -46.76 -44.90 24.61
N LEU A 9 -47.19 -43.90 25.38
CA LEU A 9 -46.57 -42.56 25.39
C LEU A 9 -45.16 -42.57 26.02
N PHE A 10 -44.92 -43.43 27.01
CA PHE A 10 -43.61 -43.57 27.65
C PHE A 10 -42.59 -44.26 26.74
N GLU A 11 -43.01 -45.24 25.94
CA GLU A 11 -42.17 -45.88 24.90
C GLU A 11 -41.93 -44.97 23.68
N TYR A 12 -42.88 -44.08 23.36
CA TYR A 12 -42.74 -43.11 22.28
C TYR A 12 -41.88 -41.90 22.65
N SER A 13 -41.74 -41.57 23.93
CA SER A 13 -40.98 -40.41 24.41
C SER A 13 -39.50 -40.45 23.97
N PRO A 14 -38.74 -41.54 24.15
CA PRO A 14 -37.37 -41.64 23.65
C PRO A 14 -37.29 -41.55 22.12
N LEU A 15 -38.19 -42.22 21.39
CA LEU A 15 -38.22 -42.20 19.92
C LEU A 15 -38.56 -40.81 19.38
N PHE A 16 -39.44 -40.08 20.06
CA PHE A 16 -39.79 -38.71 19.74
C PHE A 16 -38.57 -37.79 19.95
N TYR A 17 -37.89 -37.87 21.09
CA TYR A 17 -36.66 -37.10 21.32
C TYR A 17 -35.54 -37.44 20.33
N ILE A 18 -35.34 -38.74 20.02
CA ILE A 18 -34.37 -39.19 19.01
C ILE A 18 -34.74 -38.62 17.63
N SER A 19 -36.02 -38.64 17.26
CA SER A 19 -36.48 -38.10 15.98
C SER A 19 -36.28 -36.58 15.88
N VAL A 20 -36.52 -35.84 16.97
CA VAL A 20 -36.34 -34.38 17.02
C VAL A 20 -34.85 -34.02 16.95
N VAL A 21 -34.00 -34.74 17.69
CA VAL A 21 -32.54 -34.53 17.64
C VAL A 21 -31.97 -34.90 16.27
N SER A 22 -32.43 -36.00 15.67
CA SER A 22 -32.04 -36.40 14.31
C SER A 22 -32.48 -35.36 13.28
N LEU A 23 -33.72 -34.88 13.36
CA LEU A 23 -34.23 -33.83 12.47
C LEU A 23 -33.42 -32.54 12.62
N CYS A 24 -33.11 -32.13 13.85
CA CYS A 24 -32.27 -30.97 14.12
C CYS A 24 -30.87 -31.15 13.52
N PHE A 25 -30.29 -32.36 13.62
CA PHE A 25 -28.98 -32.66 13.03
C PHE A 25 -29.03 -32.61 11.50
N VAL A 26 -30.07 -33.16 10.87
CA VAL A 26 -30.25 -33.12 9.40
C VAL A 26 -30.44 -31.68 8.91
N VAL A 27 -31.25 -30.87 9.60
CA VAL A 27 -31.44 -29.45 9.26
C VAL A 27 -30.13 -28.67 9.43
N THR A 28 -29.39 -28.92 10.51
CA THR A 28 -28.09 -28.27 10.74
C THR A 28 -27.07 -28.70 9.70
N ALA A 29 -27.00 -29.99 9.37
CA ALA A 29 -26.12 -30.52 8.33
C ALA A 29 -26.50 -29.99 6.94
N ALA A 30 -27.80 -29.84 6.64
CA ALA A 30 -28.27 -29.24 5.40
C ALA A 30 -27.99 -27.73 5.33
N MET A 31 -28.06 -27.00 6.45
CA MET A 31 -27.62 -25.60 6.51
C MET A 31 -26.12 -25.48 6.32
N VAL A 32 -25.32 -26.31 6.99
CA VAL A 32 -23.85 -26.30 6.86
C VAL A 32 -23.46 -26.74 5.46
N LEU A 33 -24.02 -27.81 4.90
CA LEU A 33 -23.76 -28.24 3.52
C LEU A 33 -24.37 -27.30 2.47
N GLY A 34 -25.43 -26.57 2.77
CA GLY A 34 -25.98 -25.53 1.89
C GLY A 34 -25.14 -24.26 1.91
N TRP A 35 -24.57 -23.92 3.06
CA TRP A 35 -23.66 -22.79 3.25
C TRP A 35 -22.24 -23.09 2.74
N PHE A 36 -21.78 -24.34 2.83
CA PHE A 36 -20.45 -24.78 2.33
C PHE A 36 -20.50 -25.45 0.95
N GLY A 37 -21.66 -25.88 0.47
CA GLY A 37 -21.83 -26.67 -0.76
C GLY A 37 -22.28 -25.90 -1.99
N PHE A 38 -22.34 -24.57 -1.89
CA PHE A 38 -22.46 -23.67 -3.06
C PHE A 38 -21.32 -22.66 -3.16
N ASP A 39 -20.19 -22.92 -2.50
CA ASP A 39 -18.92 -22.22 -2.71
C ASP A 39 -17.78 -23.25 -2.95
N VAL A 40 -18.06 -24.24 -3.79
CA VAL A 40 -16.98 -25.00 -4.45
C VAL A 40 -16.51 -24.16 -5.63
N PRO A 41 -15.19 -23.85 -5.71
CA PRO A 41 -14.63 -23.02 -6.76
C PRO A 41 -14.87 -23.67 -8.12
N VAL A 42 -15.43 -22.87 -9.02
CA VAL A 42 -15.60 -23.16 -10.45
C VAL A 42 -14.22 -23.36 -11.10
N ILE A 43 -13.59 -24.52 -10.91
CA ILE A 43 -12.35 -24.91 -11.62
C ILE A 43 -12.47 -26.32 -12.26
N LEU A 44 -13.48 -27.12 -11.93
CA LEU A 44 -13.56 -28.52 -12.42
C LEU A 44 -14.82 -28.87 -13.21
N ARG A 45 -15.47 -27.89 -13.86
CA ARG A 45 -16.59 -28.19 -14.76
C ARG A 45 -16.61 -27.28 -15.99
N SER A 46 -15.71 -27.54 -16.92
CA SER A 46 -15.76 -27.04 -18.30
C SER A 46 -15.25 -28.15 -19.22
N SER A 47 -16.11 -29.16 -19.44
CA SER A 47 -16.01 -30.06 -20.59
C SER A 47 -17.30 -29.88 -21.37
N ASP A 48 -17.14 -29.17 -22.47
CA ASP A 48 -17.99 -29.12 -23.65
C ASP A 48 -19.31 -28.32 -23.61
N GLU A 49 -19.57 -27.74 -24.78
CA GLU A 49 -20.80 -27.11 -25.26
C GLU A 49 -20.99 -25.58 -25.08
N THR A 50 -20.43 -24.88 -26.09
CA THR A 50 -21.10 -23.83 -26.89
C THR A 50 -21.96 -22.77 -26.19
N ALA A 51 -21.31 -21.72 -25.67
CA ALA A 51 -21.93 -20.40 -25.60
C ALA A 51 -20.84 -19.31 -25.71
N SER A 52 -21.09 -18.34 -26.57
CA SER A 52 -20.22 -17.21 -26.90
C SER A 52 -19.91 -16.35 -25.67
N VAL A 53 -18.81 -16.65 -24.99
CA VAL A 53 -18.22 -15.77 -23.98
C VAL A 53 -17.24 -14.85 -24.71
N LEU A 54 -17.58 -13.55 -24.76
CA LEU A 54 -16.63 -12.49 -25.10
C LEU A 54 -15.32 -12.74 -24.35
N PRO A 55 -14.14 -12.73 -25.01
CA PRO A 55 -12.90 -12.96 -24.31
C PRO A 55 -12.72 -11.84 -23.27
N THR A 56 -12.88 -12.19 -21.99
CA THR A 56 -12.30 -11.43 -20.89
C THR A 56 -10.83 -11.24 -21.25
N PRO A 57 -10.31 -10.00 -21.35
CA PRO A 57 -8.93 -9.78 -21.72
C PRO A 57 -8.08 -10.51 -20.68
N GLU A 58 -7.42 -11.57 -21.15
CA GLU A 58 -6.44 -12.31 -20.37
C GLU A 58 -5.45 -11.26 -19.89
N LYS A 59 -5.52 -10.92 -18.59
CA LYS A 59 -4.59 -10.00 -17.97
C LYS A 59 -3.27 -10.75 -17.91
N GLN A 60 -2.54 -10.67 -19.02
CA GLN A 60 -1.21 -11.23 -19.18
C GLN A 60 -0.44 -10.83 -17.93
N MET A 61 -0.06 -11.83 -17.13
CA MET A 61 0.73 -11.63 -15.93
C MET A 61 2.17 -11.34 -16.38
N VAL A 62 2.36 -10.19 -17.03
CA VAL A 62 3.68 -9.69 -17.38
C VAL A 62 4.35 -9.39 -16.06
N ARG A 63 5.38 -10.18 -15.75
CA ARG A 63 6.28 -9.93 -14.64
C ARG A 63 6.97 -8.60 -14.90
N MET A 64 6.36 -7.50 -14.49
CA MET A 64 7.00 -6.19 -14.51
C MET A 64 8.01 -6.16 -13.35
N THR A 65 9.28 -6.30 -13.71
CA THR A 65 10.38 -6.06 -12.77
C THR A 65 10.37 -4.58 -12.42
N ASN A 66 10.39 -4.24 -11.12
CA ASN A 66 10.48 -2.86 -10.67
C ASN A 66 11.84 -2.27 -11.10
N PRO A 67 11.87 -1.27 -12.00
CA PRO A 67 13.13 -0.68 -12.47
C PRO A 67 13.77 0.24 -11.42
N PHE A 68 13.03 0.61 -10.37
CA PHE A 68 13.45 1.56 -9.35
C PHE A 68 13.69 0.90 -8.00
N ILE A 69 14.93 0.93 -7.54
CA ILE A 69 15.28 0.54 -6.19
C ILE A 69 15.99 1.74 -5.56
N LEU A 70 15.52 2.15 -4.37
CA LEU A 70 16.14 3.21 -3.59
C LEU A 70 16.48 2.65 -2.21
N GLU A 71 17.76 2.66 -1.88
CA GLU A 71 18.26 2.21 -0.59
C GLU A 71 18.77 3.39 0.23
N MET A 72 18.79 3.23 1.55
CA MET A 72 19.41 4.21 2.44
C MET A 72 20.92 3.97 2.39
N GLY A 73 21.68 5.03 2.15
CA GLY A 73 23.14 4.98 2.15
C GLY A 73 23.70 4.75 3.55
N SER A 74 25.00 4.49 3.59
CA SER A 74 25.74 4.17 4.82
C SER A 74 26.13 5.40 5.66
N GLY A 75 25.97 6.61 5.12
CA GLY A 75 26.31 7.87 5.78
C GLY A 75 25.40 8.24 6.97
N PRO A 76 25.81 9.23 7.78
CA PRO A 76 24.96 9.80 8.82
C PRO A 76 23.68 10.34 8.18
N ALA A 77 22.55 10.14 8.85
CA ALA A 77 21.25 10.56 8.39
C ALA A 77 20.61 11.45 9.46
N SER A 78 20.65 12.76 9.25
CA SER A 78 20.03 13.76 10.13
C SER A 78 19.63 14.99 9.32
N VAL A 79 18.80 15.87 9.86
CA VAL A 79 18.47 17.14 9.17
C VAL A 79 19.71 18.00 8.97
N ALA A 80 20.63 18.02 9.95
CA ALA A 80 21.85 18.82 9.90
C ALA A 80 22.92 18.23 8.95
N ASP A 81 23.09 16.90 8.96
CA ASP A 81 24.11 16.21 8.17
C ASP A 81 23.58 15.79 6.79
N GLY A 82 22.28 15.90 6.54
CA GLY A 82 21.64 15.38 5.35
C GLY A 82 21.48 13.86 5.37
N VAL A 83 21.13 13.31 4.22
CA VAL A 83 20.86 11.88 4.02
C VAL A 83 21.55 11.41 2.75
N SER A 84 22.29 10.31 2.85
CA SER A 84 22.79 9.58 1.68
C SER A 84 21.75 8.59 1.19
N LEU A 85 21.48 8.60 -0.11
CA LEU A 85 20.58 7.68 -0.79
C LEU A 85 21.37 6.92 -1.85
N ALA A 86 21.19 5.60 -1.91
CA ALA A 86 21.80 4.73 -2.91
C ALA A 86 20.73 4.31 -3.94
N PRO A 87 20.61 5.01 -5.08
CA PRO A 87 19.73 4.58 -6.14
C PRO A 87 20.35 3.39 -6.89
N CYS A 88 19.57 2.32 -7.05
CA CYS A 88 19.94 1.09 -7.73
C CYS A 88 18.97 0.88 -8.91
N CYS A 89 18.92 1.83 -9.84
CA CYS A 89 18.03 1.75 -11.00
C CYS A 89 18.55 0.77 -12.06
N LEU A 90 17.65 0.09 -12.76
CA LEU A 90 17.98 -0.74 -13.94
C LEU A 90 18.00 0.08 -15.24
N VAL A 91 17.44 1.28 -15.20
CA VAL A 91 17.25 2.20 -16.33
C VAL A 91 17.69 3.61 -15.92
N PRO A 92 18.07 4.48 -16.86
CA PRO A 92 18.36 5.87 -16.56
C PRO A 92 17.17 6.56 -15.90
N CYS A 93 17.40 7.14 -14.72
CA CYS A 93 16.36 7.67 -13.85
C CYS A 93 16.77 9.04 -13.28
N VAL A 94 15.79 9.89 -12.97
CA VAL A 94 16.00 11.15 -12.28
C VAL A 94 15.52 10.99 -10.84
N LEU A 95 16.45 11.16 -9.89
CA LEU A 95 16.16 11.18 -8.46
C LEU A 95 15.86 12.61 -8.02
N SER A 96 14.61 12.86 -7.64
CA SER A 96 14.12 14.15 -7.13
C SER A 96 13.89 14.06 -5.62
N CYS A 97 14.61 14.86 -4.84
CA CYS A 97 14.55 14.88 -3.39
C CYS A 97 13.86 16.17 -2.91
N PHE A 98 12.73 16.03 -2.22
CA PHE A 98 11.93 17.12 -1.68
C PHE A 98 11.99 17.09 -0.16
N TRP A 99 12.49 18.18 0.44
CA TRP A 99 12.60 18.32 1.87
C TRP A 99 11.44 19.12 2.45
N GLY A 100 10.88 18.67 3.58
CA GLY A 100 9.78 19.35 4.27
C GLY A 100 8.47 19.38 3.48
N CYS A 101 8.21 18.31 2.74
CA CYS A 101 7.03 18.20 1.88
C CYS A 101 5.74 18.11 2.72
N GLU A 102 4.77 18.96 2.42
CA GLU A 102 3.48 18.94 3.09
C GLU A 102 2.71 17.64 2.82
N VAL A 103 2.23 17.00 3.88
CA VAL A 103 1.55 15.70 3.82
C VAL A 103 0.28 15.80 2.99
N SER A 104 -0.50 16.87 3.17
CA SER A 104 -1.72 17.17 2.41
C SER A 104 -1.42 17.32 0.92
N ALA A 105 -0.44 18.14 0.55
CA ALA A 105 -0.05 18.38 -0.83
C ALA A 105 0.44 17.10 -1.53
N LEU A 106 1.24 16.29 -0.82
CA LEU A 106 1.68 14.99 -1.34
C LEU A 106 0.49 14.05 -1.60
N GLN A 107 -0.47 13.99 -0.66
CA GLN A 107 -1.65 13.16 -0.84
C GLN A 107 -2.52 13.65 -2.00
N SER A 108 -2.72 14.97 -2.13
CA SER A 108 -3.44 15.56 -3.25
C SER A 108 -2.78 15.25 -4.58
N ALA A 109 -1.44 15.34 -4.67
CA ALA A 109 -0.69 14.99 -5.88
C ALA A 109 -0.85 13.50 -6.25
N LEU A 110 -0.77 12.60 -5.26
CA LEU A 110 -0.98 11.16 -5.47
C LEU A 110 -2.41 10.83 -5.91
N GLN A 111 -3.42 11.48 -5.33
CA GLN A 111 -4.81 11.34 -5.75
C GLN A 111 -5.04 11.91 -7.16
N ALA A 112 -4.43 13.05 -7.47
CA ALA A 112 -4.51 13.66 -8.79
C ALA A 112 -3.93 12.72 -9.85
N HIS A 113 -2.82 12.02 -9.56
CA HIS A 113 -2.26 11.00 -10.45
C HIS A 113 -3.24 9.86 -10.76
N GLN A 114 -3.96 9.36 -9.75
CA GLN A 114 -4.98 8.31 -9.95
C GLN A 114 -6.11 8.77 -10.86
N ARG A 115 -6.48 10.07 -10.80
CA ARG A 115 -7.51 10.66 -11.66
C ARG A 115 -6.97 11.05 -13.04
N ARG A 116 -5.70 11.46 -13.13
CA ARG A 116 -5.01 11.93 -14.34
C ARG A 116 -3.57 11.42 -14.37
N PRO A 117 -3.30 10.33 -15.11
CA PRO A 117 -1.98 9.67 -15.14
C PRO A 117 -0.82 10.51 -15.73
N GLN A 118 -1.13 11.65 -16.36
CA GLN A 118 -0.15 12.51 -17.05
C GLN A 118 0.70 13.36 -16.09
N LEU A 119 0.47 13.28 -14.78
CA LEU A 119 1.05 14.19 -13.77
C LEU A 119 2.42 13.78 -13.23
N ILE A 120 3.01 12.68 -13.70
CA ILE A 120 4.31 12.19 -13.21
C ILE A 120 5.40 12.56 -14.20
N THR A 121 5.63 13.86 -14.29
CA THR A 121 6.91 14.42 -14.72
C THR A 121 7.53 15.08 -13.49
N PRO A 122 8.87 15.09 -13.31
CA PRO A 122 9.50 15.82 -12.21
C PRO A 122 8.98 17.24 -12.03
N THR A 123 8.75 17.94 -13.15
CA THR A 123 8.26 19.32 -13.20
C THR A 123 6.83 19.47 -12.66
N SER A 124 5.89 18.61 -13.07
CA SER A 124 4.50 18.70 -12.61
C SER A 124 4.36 18.36 -11.12
N LEU A 125 5.15 17.38 -10.65
CA LEU A 125 5.19 17.05 -9.23
C LEU A 125 5.80 18.20 -8.41
N GLN A 126 6.82 18.87 -8.93
CA GLN A 126 7.40 20.05 -8.28
C GLN A 126 6.39 21.21 -8.13
N GLU A 127 5.49 21.40 -9.10
CA GLU A 127 4.47 22.46 -9.05
C GLU A 127 3.36 22.18 -8.02
N GLU A 128 2.98 20.92 -7.87
CA GLU A 128 1.91 20.49 -6.94
C GLU A 128 2.40 20.40 -5.48
N LEU A 129 3.66 20.01 -5.27
CA LEU A 129 4.20 19.82 -3.92
C LEU A 129 4.60 21.15 -3.26
N ARG A 130 4.29 21.27 -1.96
CA ARG A 130 4.76 22.35 -1.10
C ARG A 130 5.92 21.85 -0.26
N TYR A 131 7.13 22.32 -0.55
CA TYR A 131 8.39 21.87 0.06
C TYR A 131 9.29 23.05 0.45
N TYR A 132 10.31 22.81 1.27
CA TYR A 132 11.30 23.81 1.70
C TYR A 132 12.54 23.84 0.80
N HIS A 133 13.01 22.65 0.42
CA HIS A 133 14.18 22.52 -0.43
C HIS A 133 14.00 21.39 -1.44
N TYR A 134 14.56 21.58 -2.64
CA TYR A 134 14.51 20.64 -3.75
C TYR A 134 15.91 20.40 -4.30
N HIS A 135 16.21 19.13 -4.55
CA HIS A 135 17.46 18.72 -5.18
C HIS A 135 17.19 17.59 -6.17
N SER A 136 17.84 17.61 -7.32
CA SER A 136 17.68 16.57 -8.34
C SER A 136 19.01 16.02 -8.82
N PHE A 137 19.07 14.71 -9.02
CA PHE A 137 20.22 14.00 -9.56
C PHE A 137 19.82 13.17 -10.77
N TYR A 138 20.64 13.21 -11.81
CA TYR A 138 20.57 12.24 -12.89
C TYR A 138 21.34 10.98 -12.49
N ILE A 139 20.70 9.82 -12.62
CA ILE A 139 21.24 8.51 -12.29
C ILE A 139 21.27 7.67 -13.55
N ASP A 140 22.47 7.20 -13.92
CA ASP A 140 22.61 6.23 -15.00
C ASP A 140 22.27 4.81 -14.48
N SER A 141 21.82 3.94 -15.36
CA SER A 141 21.67 2.50 -15.12
C SER A 141 22.94 1.81 -14.57
N ALA A 142 24.13 2.30 -14.93
CA ALA A 142 25.40 1.78 -14.44
C ALA A 142 25.86 2.42 -13.12
N ASP A 143 25.20 3.49 -12.70
CA ASP A 143 25.58 4.26 -11.52
C ASP A 143 25.16 3.53 -10.23
N ARG A 144 26.11 3.41 -9.31
CA ARG A 144 25.95 2.80 -7.98
C ARG A 144 26.39 3.75 -6.87
N GLU A 145 26.67 5.01 -7.20
CA GLU A 145 27.16 5.98 -6.24
C GLU A 145 26.05 6.46 -5.31
N GLU A 146 26.41 6.64 -4.04
CA GLU A 146 25.51 7.26 -3.06
C GLU A 146 25.36 8.75 -3.38
N ARG A 147 24.10 9.21 -3.44
CA ARG A 147 23.77 10.63 -3.61
C ARG A 147 23.37 11.22 -2.27
N ARG A 148 24.13 12.21 -1.81
CA ARG A 148 23.82 12.94 -0.57
C ARG A 148 22.92 14.12 -0.86
N THR A 149 21.80 14.20 -0.17
CA THR A 149 20.88 15.34 -0.19
C THR A 149 20.81 15.97 1.20
N GLN A 150 20.73 17.29 1.30
CA GLN A 150 20.70 18.00 2.57
C GLN A 150 19.92 19.32 2.41
N ILE A 151 19.34 19.81 3.51
CA ILE A 151 18.80 21.16 3.55
C ILE A 151 19.97 22.14 3.75
N PRO A 152 20.06 23.21 2.96
CA PRO A 152 21.04 24.26 3.19
C PRO A 152 20.93 24.87 4.60
N ALA A 153 22.06 25.01 5.29
CA ALA A 153 22.10 25.45 6.69
C ALA A 153 21.56 26.88 6.91
N ASP A 154 21.59 27.71 5.86
CA ASP A 154 21.04 29.07 5.83
C ASP A 154 19.51 29.13 5.97
N GLN A 155 18.80 28.03 5.69
CA GLN A 155 17.35 27.97 5.91
C GLN A 155 16.95 27.84 7.38
N GLY A 156 17.90 27.47 8.27
CA GLY A 156 17.66 27.39 9.71
C GLY A 156 16.60 26.39 10.15
N ILE A 157 16.28 25.39 9.31
CA ILE A 157 15.27 24.37 9.60
C ILE A 157 15.91 23.29 10.48
N ALA A 158 15.50 23.23 11.74
CA ALA A 158 15.98 22.24 12.71
C ALA A 158 14.97 21.09 12.95
N ASP A 159 13.68 21.31 12.68
CA ASP A 159 12.62 20.32 12.85
C ASP A 159 11.43 20.55 11.90
N PHE A 160 10.56 19.54 11.76
CA PHE A 160 9.35 19.61 10.92
C PHE A 160 8.03 19.61 11.71
N GLY A 161 8.04 20.18 12.92
CA GLY A 161 6.86 20.32 13.76
C GLY A 161 6.56 19.11 14.65
N PRO A 162 5.55 19.24 15.53
CA PRO A 162 5.11 18.17 16.44
C PRO A 162 4.36 17.04 15.71
N LEU A 163 4.11 15.94 16.40
CA LEU A 163 3.23 14.86 15.93
C LEU A 163 1.74 15.18 16.22
N PRO A 164 0.81 14.81 15.32
CA PRO A 164 1.06 14.27 13.97
C PRO A 164 1.67 15.33 13.05
N ARG A 165 2.70 14.94 12.29
CA ARG A 165 3.44 15.89 11.44
C ARG A 165 2.59 16.32 10.26
N GLU A 166 2.64 17.61 9.96
CA GLU A 166 2.08 18.20 8.75
C GLU A 166 3.04 18.11 7.55
N ARG A 167 4.34 17.89 7.82
CA ARG A 167 5.38 17.81 6.79
C ARG A 167 6.25 16.56 6.95
N TYR A 168 6.45 15.86 5.85
CA TYR A 168 7.44 14.78 5.76
C TYR A 168 8.85 15.38 5.63
N PRO A 169 9.83 14.90 6.42
CA PRO A 169 11.20 15.38 6.33
C PRO A 169 11.79 15.27 4.93
N LEU A 170 11.64 14.12 4.29
CA LEU A 170 12.18 13.84 2.97
C LEU A 170 11.21 12.98 2.16
N VAL A 171 10.96 13.38 0.92
CA VAL A 171 10.25 12.61 -0.09
C VAL A 171 11.18 12.48 -1.29
N ALA A 172 11.58 11.26 -1.63
CA ALA A 172 12.42 10.96 -2.77
C ALA A 172 11.58 10.33 -3.88
N VAL A 173 11.67 10.88 -5.09
CA VAL A 173 10.92 10.40 -6.26
C VAL A 173 11.90 10.03 -7.35
N LEU A 174 11.91 8.76 -7.76
CA LEU A 174 12.62 8.29 -8.94
C LEU A 174 11.64 8.30 -10.11
N THR A 175 11.95 9.03 -11.16
CA THR A 175 11.20 9.01 -12.42
C THR A 175 12.08 8.48 -13.55
N LEU A 176 11.49 7.88 -14.58
CA LEU A 176 12.24 7.56 -15.79
C LEU A 176 12.82 8.83 -16.41
N ALA A 177 14.05 8.77 -16.92
CA ALA A 177 14.62 9.87 -17.70
C ALA A 177 13.95 9.96 -19.09
N GLU A 178 13.63 8.81 -19.68
CA GLU A 178 12.91 8.70 -20.95
C GLU A 178 11.54 8.04 -20.71
N PRO A 179 10.43 8.68 -21.12
CA PRO A 179 9.10 8.13 -20.88
C PRO A 179 8.88 6.88 -21.74
N GLU A 180 8.83 5.71 -21.11
CA GLU A 180 8.39 4.47 -21.76
C GLU A 180 6.87 4.41 -21.87
N ALA A 181 6.38 3.90 -23.01
CA ALA A 181 4.95 3.93 -23.36
C ALA A 181 4.06 3.04 -22.46
N THR A 182 4.61 2.01 -21.80
CA THR A 182 3.85 1.10 -20.95
C THR A 182 4.67 0.63 -19.75
N GLY A 183 4.15 0.78 -18.54
CA GLY A 183 4.82 0.28 -17.32
C GLY A 183 4.84 1.23 -16.12
N ILE A 184 5.84 1.01 -15.25
CA ILE A 184 6.10 1.78 -14.02
C ILE A 184 6.86 3.06 -14.43
N VAL A 185 6.26 4.22 -14.18
CA VAL A 185 6.81 5.54 -14.57
C VAL A 185 7.58 6.21 -13.45
N ALA A 186 7.23 5.92 -12.19
CA ALA A 186 7.94 6.46 -11.04
C ALA A 186 7.84 5.59 -9.79
N SER A 187 8.78 5.81 -8.88
CA SER A 187 8.79 5.27 -7.52
C SER A 187 8.94 6.41 -6.53
N LEU A 188 7.94 6.58 -5.67
CA LEU A 188 7.92 7.59 -4.61
C LEU A 188 8.23 6.94 -3.27
N THR A 189 9.20 7.47 -2.55
CA THR A 189 9.67 6.95 -1.26
C THR A 189 9.61 8.06 -0.22
N VAL A 190 8.80 7.88 0.82
CA VAL A 190 8.72 8.80 1.96
C VAL A 190 9.70 8.33 3.02
N ILE A 191 10.62 9.21 3.41
CA ILE A 191 11.73 8.89 4.32
C ILE A 191 11.61 9.76 5.56
N HIS A 192 11.59 9.11 6.71
CA HIS A 192 11.82 9.79 7.98
C HIS A 192 13.30 10.09 8.13
N VAL A 193 13.62 11.30 8.56
CA VAL A 193 14.96 11.76 8.88
C VAL A 193 14.93 12.28 10.34
N PRO A 194 15.90 11.88 11.18
CA PRO A 194 16.00 12.38 12.55
C PRO A 194 16.15 13.90 12.57
N ASP A 195 15.40 14.54 13.45
CA ASP A 195 15.46 15.98 13.73
C ASP A 195 15.48 16.26 15.24
N ASP A 196 15.57 17.53 15.63
CA ASP A 196 15.71 17.94 17.04
C ASP A 196 14.52 17.50 17.91
N LYS A 197 13.33 17.38 17.33
CA LYS A 197 12.12 16.96 18.05
C LYS A 197 11.95 15.44 18.06
N TYR A 198 12.41 14.75 17.03
CA TYR A 198 12.27 13.31 16.86
C TYR A 198 13.54 12.70 16.28
N SER A 199 14.31 12.09 17.16
CA SER A 199 15.62 11.50 16.87
C SER A 199 15.57 10.04 16.41
N LEU A 200 14.41 9.54 15.97
CA LEU A 200 14.30 8.16 15.48
C LEU A 200 15.15 7.98 14.22
N SER A 201 15.94 6.91 14.17
CA SER A 201 16.82 6.63 13.04
C SER A 201 16.11 6.69 11.70
N ALA A 202 16.80 7.23 10.71
CA ALA A 202 16.27 7.43 9.38
C ALA A 202 15.76 6.12 8.77
N ARG A 203 14.54 6.15 8.23
CA ARG A 203 13.87 4.96 7.72
C ARG A 203 12.84 5.30 6.67
N VAL A 204 12.63 4.38 5.75
CA VAL A 204 11.52 4.47 4.79
C VAL A 204 10.21 4.23 5.54
N LEU A 205 9.29 5.18 5.43
CA LEU A 205 7.94 5.07 5.99
C LEU A 205 7.01 4.36 5.01
N PHE A 206 7.00 4.85 3.77
CA PHE A 206 6.13 4.37 2.70
C PHE A 206 6.89 4.39 1.38
N GLN A 207 6.54 3.46 0.50
CA GLN A 207 7.04 3.45 -0.87
C GLN A 207 5.90 3.13 -1.81
N TYR A 208 5.73 3.92 -2.85
CA TYR A 208 4.67 3.79 -3.84
C TYR A 208 5.26 3.66 -5.23
N LEU A 209 4.82 2.67 -5.99
CA LEU A 209 5.08 2.59 -7.43
C LEU A 209 3.90 3.18 -8.19
N LEU A 210 4.23 4.03 -9.15
CA LEU A 210 3.26 4.73 -9.97
C LEU A 210 3.42 4.24 -11.40
N THR A 211 2.30 3.89 -12.02
CA THR A 211 2.27 3.41 -13.41
C THR A 211 1.75 4.48 -14.35
N SER A 212 2.11 4.36 -15.63
CA SER A 212 1.61 5.18 -16.74
C SER A 212 0.08 5.15 -16.87
N HIS A 213 -0.56 4.12 -16.32
CA HIS A 213 -2.01 3.92 -16.39
C HIS A 213 -2.76 4.51 -15.19
N GLY A 214 -2.07 5.26 -14.33
CA GLY A 214 -2.67 5.89 -13.13
C GLY A 214 -2.76 4.97 -11.92
N ASN A 215 -2.35 3.70 -12.04
CA ASN A 215 -2.35 2.80 -10.90
C ASN A 215 -1.19 3.14 -9.96
N MET A 216 -1.47 3.08 -8.66
CA MET A 216 -0.53 3.27 -7.57
C MET A 216 -0.47 1.98 -6.74
N PHE A 217 0.73 1.47 -6.49
CA PHE A 217 0.95 0.26 -5.71
C PHE A 217 1.85 0.59 -4.52
N GLU A 218 1.35 0.40 -3.30
CA GLU A 218 2.19 0.50 -2.10
C GLU A 218 3.10 -0.72 -1.99
N LEU A 219 4.40 -0.49 -1.93
CA LEU A 219 5.39 -1.51 -1.69
C LEU A 219 5.52 -1.75 -0.20
N LYS A 220 5.34 -3.01 0.19
CA LYS A 220 5.58 -3.43 1.57
C LYS A 220 7.07 -3.31 1.87
N VAL A 221 7.43 -2.41 2.78
CA VAL A 221 8.80 -2.21 3.23
C VAL A 221 9.31 -3.52 3.84
N ARG A 222 10.21 -4.20 3.14
CA ARG A 222 10.79 -5.47 3.57
C ARG A 222 12.06 -5.19 4.37
N ARG A 223 11.93 -4.67 5.60
CA ARG A 223 13.03 -4.71 6.59
C ARG A 223 12.58 -5.43 7.84
N ILE A 224 13.32 -6.50 8.13
CA ILE A 224 13.34 -7.19 9.41
C ILE A 224 14.13 -6.28 10.35
N LEU A 225 13.43 -5.63 11.28
CA LEU A 225 13.87 -5.04 12.56
C LEU A 225 13.00 -3.79 12.82
N ASP A 226 12.36 -3.79 13.99
CA ASP A 226 11.58 -2.69 14.59
C ASP A 226 10.06 -2.65 14.30
N GLN A 227 9.42 -3.81 14.53
CA GLN A 227 7.97 -4.04 14.36
C GLN A 227 7.09 -3.29 15.39
N ALA A 228 7.65 -2.87 16.54
CA ALA A 228 6.89 -2.25 17.63
C ALA A 228 6.56 -0.77 17.37
N ASN A 229 7.47 -0.03 16.72
CA ASN A 229 7.26 1.40 16.41
C ASN A 229 6.51 1.62 15.08
N TYR A 230 6.60 0.67 14.14
CA TYR A 230 5.80 0.67 12.92
C TYR A 230 4.31 0.71 13.24
N CYS A 231 3.84 -0.06 14.23
CA CYS A 231 2.42 -0.06 14.61
C CYS A 231 1.93 1.31 15.13
N ARG A 232 2.72 2.07 15.91
CA ARG A 232 2.24 3.38 16.40
C ARG A 232 2.12 4.43 15.30
N TYR A 233 3.11 4.55 14.43
CA TYR A 233 3.07 5.53 13.33
C TYR A 233 2.12 5.11 12.21
N SER A 234 2.10 3.82 11.86
CA SER A 234 1.21 3.26 10.84
C SER A 234 -0.25 3.31 11.27
N THR A 235 -0.59 2.95 12.52
CA THR A 235 -1.99 3.01 12.98
C THR A 235 -2.52 4.45 13.10
N LEU A 236 -1.69 5.43 13.48
CA LEU A 236 -2.11 6.84 13.53
C LEU A 236 -2.30 7.46 12.13
N MET A 237 -1.41 7.16 11.18
CA MET A 237 -1.51 7.68 9.80
C MET A 237 -2.54 6.94 8.93
N ILE A 238 -2.65 5.60 9.03
CA ILE A 238 -3.65 4.81 8.30
C ILE A 238 -5.07 5.16 8.76
N ASN A 239 -5.28 5.40 10.06
CA ASN A 239 -6.59 5.84 10.54
C ASN A 239 -6.96 7.21 9.97
N PHE A 240 -6.00 8.13 9.80
CA PHE A 240 -6.23 9.41 9.13
C PHE A 240 -6.53 9.26 7.64
N GLN A 241 -5.83 8.37 6.94
CA GLN A 241 -6.05 8.09 5.51
C GLN A 241 -7.40 7.41 5.23
N LYS A 242 -7.86 6.54 6.16
CA LYS A 242 -9.23 5.98 6.14
C LYS A 242 -10.30 7.01 6.50
N LEU A 243 -10.03 7.91 7.45
CA LEU A 243 -10.95 8.98 7.81
C LEU A 243 -11.13 10.00 6.67
N CYS A 244 -10.05 10.44 6.02
CA CYS A 244 -10.13 11.36 4.87
C CYS A 244 -10.82 10.75 3.64
N SER A 245 -10.61 9.45 3.36
CA SER A 245 -11.30 8.76 2.26
C SER A 245 -12.78 8.45 2.54
N LEU A 246 -13.20 8.49 3.81
CA LEU A 246 -14.61 8.39 4.21
C LEU A 246 -15.31 9.75 4.16
N THR A 247 -14.64 10.85 4.49
CA THR A 247 -15.24 12.20 4.37
C THR A 247 -15.40 12.68 2.92
N GLU A 248 -14.58 12.21 1.98
CA GLU A 248 -14.78 12.51 0.54
C GLU A 248 -15.87 11.68 -0.14
N ARG A 249 -16.44 10.67 0.53
CA ARG A 249 -17.51 9.82 -0.03
C ARG A 249 -18.93 10.29 0.34
N TRP A 250 -19.03 11.39 1.09
CA TRP A 250 -20.29 11.98 1.58
C TRP A 250 -20.45 13.47 1.23
N ASN A 251 -19.74 13.96 0.21
CA ASN A 251 -19.99 15.25 -0.43
C ASN A 251 -20.12 15.08 -1.94
#